data_AF-A0A9E3DHE7-F1
#
_entry.id   AF-A0A9E3DHE7-F1
#
_cell.length_a   1.000
_cell.length_b   1.000
_cell.length_c   1.000
_cell.angle_alpha   90.00
_cell.angle_beta   90.00
_cell.angle_gamma   90.00
#
_symmetry.space_group_name_H-M   'P 1'
#
loop_
_entity.id
_entity.type
_entity.pdbx_description
1 polymer ?
#
loop_
_entity_poly.entity_id
_entity_poly.type
_entity_poly.pdbx_seq_one_letter_code
_entity_poly.pdbx_strand_id
1 'polypeptide(L)'
;MRFKFHYKGTIASLRWLLLLIGTVVLAVTSGCARKQIAAKTPAANGMVTRDNSYVDLQPGWQVRIIVPVMKPGSTAPSLTTGAVNGNTITLSAGDLMGYDTAHYVVTGKRGGGVKVRFVSAEETIGGKAVPLAAPGATAGAKAFSLPFELPQRSEHLRVIYLVRVSQADHNMAIAGARHMQVLDAFTKRLREDPNVCATRGEIFCTWVPAGVAVRTENP
;
A
#
# COMPACT_ATOMS: atom_id res chain seq x y z
N MET A 1 44.09 11.29 -66.54
CA MET A 1 44.11 10.00 -65.80
C MET A 1 42.88 9.92 -64.91
N ARG A 2 41.97 8.97 -65.17
CA ARG A 2 40.76 8.71 -64.36
C ARG A 2 40.97 7.42 -63.58
N PHE A 3 41.02 7.48 -62.25
CA PHE A 3 41.00 6.30 -61.40
C PHE A 3 39.54 5.92 -61.09
N LYS A 4 39.14 4.70 -61.49
CA LYS A 4 37.90 4.05 -61.05
C LYS A 4 38.25 3.18 -59.83
N PHE A 5 37.60 3.42 -58.70
CA PHE A 5 37.56 2.50 -57.57
C PHE A 5 36.30 1.63 -57.67
N HIS A 6 36.50 0.31 -57.78
CA HIS A 6 35.43 -0.68 -57.66
C HIS A 6 35.28 -1.09 -56.19
N TYR A 7 34.18 -0.69 -55.55
CA TYR A 7 33.80 -1.17 -54.22
C TYR A 7 32.87 -2.38 -54.37
N LYS A 8 33.38 -3.59 -54.15
CA LYS A 8 32.55 -4.80 -53.98
C LYS A 8 32.15 -4.92 -52.51
N GLY A 9 31.10 -4.17 -52.13
CA GLY A 9 30.45 -4.32 -50.83
C GLY A 9 29.46 -5.48 -50.86
N THR A 10 29.83 -6.61 -50.28
CA THR A 10 28.98 -7.80 -50.12
C THR A 10 27.79 -7.48 -49.20
N ILE A 11 26.58 -7.56 -49.75
CA ILE A 11 25.27 -7.30 -49.13
C ILE A 11 25.00 -8.16 -47.86
N ALA A 12 25.80 -9.20 -47.63
CA ALA A 12 25.66 -10.09 -46.48
C ALA A 12 26.05 -9.45 -45.13
N SER A 13 26.95 -8.47 -45.10
CA SER A 13 27.41 -7.85 -43.84
C SER A 13 26.43 -6.84 -43.25
N LEU A 14 25.52 -6.30 -44.06
CA LEU A 14 24.54 -5.30 -43.62
C LEU A 14 23.33 -5.91 -42.89
N ARG A 15 22.97 -7.16 -43.21
CA ARG A 15 21.87 -7.89 -42.53
C ARG A 15 22.24 -8.33 -41.11
N TRP A 16 23.51 -8.64 -40.87
CA TRP A 16 24.01 -8.99 -39.52
C TRP A 16 24.08 -7.77 -38.60
N LEU A 17 24.43 -6.59 -39.14
CA LEU A 17 24.46 -5.35 -38.35
C LEU A 17 23.06 -4.90 -37.91
N LEU A 18 22.05 -5.06 -38.78
CA LEU A 18 20.65 -4.71 -38.46
C LEU A 18 20.01 -5.67 -37.45
N LEU A 19 20.38 -6.96 -37.46
CA LEU A 19 19.93 -7.92 -36.46
C LEU A 19 20.50 -7.64 -35.06
N LEU A 20 21.74 -7.17 -34.97
CA LEU A 20 22.37 -6.80 -33.69
C LEU A 20 21.76 -5.52 -33.08
N ILE A 21 21.38 -4.55 -33.90
CA ILE A 21 20.73 -3.30 -33.42
C ILE A 21 19.29 -3.58 -32.95
N GLY A 22 18.57 -4.51 -33.60
CA GLY A 22 17.22 -4.91 -33.17
C GLY A 22 17.17 -5.57 -31.79
N THR A 23 18.21 -6.30 -31.39
CA THR A 23 18.27 -6.96 -30.07
C THR A 23 18.58 -6.01 -28.90
N VAL A 24 19.24 -4.87 -29.15
CA VAL A 24 19.61 -3.93 -28.06
C VAL A 24 18.42 -3.06 -27.64
N VAL A 25 17.49 -2.73 -28.54
CA VAL A 25 16.36 -1.85 -28.23
C VAL A 25 15.25 -2.56 -27.43
N LEU A 26 15.14 -3.89 -27.50
CA LEU A 26 14.12 -4.64 -26.76
C LEU A 26 14.47 -4.95 -25.30
N ALA A 27 15.69 -4.62 -24.83
CA ALA A 27 16.13 -4.95 -23.47
C ALA A 27 15.88 -3.85 -22.42
N VAL A 28 15.33 -2.68 -22.79
CA VAL A 28 15.24 -1.52 -21.86
C VAL A 28 13.81 -1.27 -21.34
N THR A 29 12.81 -2.07 -21.70
CA THR A 29 11.42 -1.88 -21.20
C THR A 29 10.99 -2.85 -20.10
N SER A 30 11.88 -3.73 -19.63
CA SER A 30 11.55 -4.63 -18.53
C SER A 30 11.86 -4.00 -17.16
N GLY A 31 10.81 -3.42 -16.56
CA GLY A 31 10.45 -3.84 -15.21
C GLY A 31 10.89 -2.94 -14.05
N CYS A 32 10.06 -1.93 -13.76
CA CYS A 32 9.68 -1.67 -12.36
C CYS A 32 8.30 -2.27 -12.13
N ALA A 33 8.21 -3.61 -12.14
CA ALA A 33 7.06 -4.28 -11.53
C ALA A 33 7.12 -3.95 -10.04
N ARG A 34 6.19 -3.12 -9.55
CA ARG A 34 5.98 -2.95 -8.11
C ARG A 34 5.72 -4.34 -7.53
N LYS A 35 6.73 -4.92 -6.89
CA LYS A 35 6.57 -6.11 -6.06
C LYS A 35 5.60 -5.72 -4.96
N GLN A 36 4.33 -6.11 -5.10
CA GLN A 36 3.43 -6.18 -3.96
C GLN A 36 4.01 -7.26 -3.05
N ILE A 37 4.79 -6.83 -2.06
CA ILE A 37 5.26 -7.73 -1.02
C ILE A 37 4.02 -8.03 -0.19
N ALA A 38 3.49 -9.25 -0.34
CA ALA A 38 2.44 -9.76 0.53
C ALA A 38 2.91 -9.58 1.98
N ALA A 39 2.17 -8.75 2.74
CA ALA A 39 2.42 -8.57 4.16
C ALA A 39 2.35 -9.95 4.83
N LYS A 40 3.39 -10.30 5.60
CA LYS A 40 3.42 -11.56 6.35
C LYS A 40 2.35 -11.53 7.43
N THR A 41 1.49 -12.54 7.48
CA THR A 41 0.57 -12.81 8.59
C THR A 41 1.38 -13.01 9.88
N PRO A 42 1.16 -12.27 10.98
CA PRO A 42 1.91 -12.47 12.21
C PRO A 42 1.58 -13.80 12.90
N ALA A 43 2.58 -14.43 13.51
CA ALA A 43 2.41 -15.64 14.31
C ALA A 43 1.86 -15.31 15.72
N ALA A 44 0.88 -16.07 16.18
CA ALA A 44 0.19 -15.86 17.45
C ALA A 44 0.96 -16.48 18.63
N ASN A 45 1.94 -15.75 19.19
CA ASN A 45 2.62 -16.17 20.43
C ASN A 45 2.49 -15.07 21.50
N GLY A 46 1.66 -15.32 22.51
CA GLY A 46 1.46 -14.45 23.67
C GLY A 46 -0.01 -14.16 23.93
N MET A 47 -0.44 -14.23 25.19
CA MET A 47 -1.82 -14.00 25.64
C MET A 47 -2.18 -12.53 25.43
N VAL A 48 -2.54 -12.21 24.19
CA VAL A 48 -2.92 -10.89 23.73
C VAL A 48 -4.43 -10.87 23.64
N THR A 49 -5.04 -9.88 24.28
CA THR A 49 -6.48 -9.65 24.16
C THR A 49 -6.80 -9.30 22.72
N ARG A 50 -7.58 -10.17 22.09
CA ARG A 50 -8.01 -10.02 20.70
C ARG A 50 -9.02 -8.87 20.60
N ASP A 51 -8.59 -7.72 20.11
CA ASP A 51 -9.51 -6.68 19.69
C ASP A 51 -10.18 -7.14 18.40
N ASN A 52 -11.41 -7.61 18.53
CA ASN A 52 -12.22 -8.09 17.41
C ASN A 52 -13.16 -6.99 16.90
N SER A 53 -12.96 -5.73 17.26
CA SER A 53 -13.83 -4.66 16.81
C SER A 53 -13.72 -4.45 15.30
N TYR A 54 -14.76 -3.82 14.74
CA TYR A 54 -14.72 -3.32 13.39
C TYR A 54 -15.54 -2.06 13.29
N VAL A 55 -15.29 -1.30 12.23
CA VAL A 55 -16.05 -0.12 11.88
C VAL A 55 -16.56 -0.28 10.47
N ASP A 56 -17.88 -0.22 10.31
CA ASP A 56 -18.52 -0.10 9.00
C ASP A 56 -18.47 1.36 8.55
N LEU A 57 -17.84 1.60 7.41
CA LEU A 57 -17.72 2.94 6.87
C LEU A 57 -19.07 3.40 6.32
N GLN A 58 -19.50 4.59 6.74
CA GLN A 58 -20.74 5.21 6.29
C GLN A 58 -20.48 6.48 5.47
N PRO A 59 -21.42 6.90 4.61
CA PRO A 59 -21.33 8.18 3.93
C PRO A 59 -21.12 9.34 4.93
N GLY A 60 -20.25 10.28 4.60
CA GLY A 60 -19.90 11.43 5.44
C GLY A 60 -18.68 11.21 6.33
N TRP A 61 -18.24 9.97 6.51
CA TRP A 61 -17.05 9.65 7.29
C TRP A 61 -15.76 10.06 6.57
N GLN A 62 -14.69 10.27 7.34
CA GLN A 62 -13.34 10.43 6.83
C GLN A 62 -12.48 9.21 7.18
N VAL A 63 -11.53 8.92 6.29
CA VAL A 63 -10.51 7.91 6.50
C VAL A 63 -9.14 8.58 6.37
N ARG A 64 -8.37 8.54 7.44
CA ARG A 64 -6.99 9.03 7.48
C ARG A 64 -6.04 7.84 7.44
N ILE A 65 -5.15 7.82 6.46
CA ILE A 65 -4.14 6.78 6.28
C ILE A 65 -2.77 7.39 6.55
N ILE A 66 -2.01 6.80 7.46
CA ILE A 66 -0.71 7.29 7.91
C ILE A 66 0.33 6.24 7.55
N VAL A 67 1.27 6.59 6.70
CA VAL A 67 2.33 5.71 6.18
C VAL A 67 3.67 6.22 6.70
N PRO A 68 4.51 5.37 7.32
CA PRO A 68 5.80 5.80 7.82
C PRO A 68 6.77 6.08 6.66
N VAL A 69 7.48 7.20 6.73
CA VAL A 69 8.57 7.53 5.82
C VAL A 69 9.87 7.08 6.46
N MET A 70 10.51 6.10 5.82
CA MET A 70 11.70 5.43 6.35
C MET A 70 12.98 5.94 5.67
N LYS A 71 14.12 5.81 6.35
CA LYS A 71 15.42 5.90 5.71
C LYS A 71 15.53 4.88 4.56
N PRO A 72 16.24 5.21 3.46
CA PRO A 72 16.47 4.25 2.39
C PRO A 72 17.06 2.93 2.91
N GLY A 73 16.47 1.80 2.51
CA GLY A 73 16.88 0.46 2.95
C GLY A 73 16.04 -0.14 4.09
N SER A 74 15.24 0.67 4.79
CA SER A 74 14.28 0.17 5.81
C SER A 74 12.89 -0.02 5.21
N THR A 75 12.21 -1.12 5.58
CA THR A 75 10.87 -1.46 5.07
C THR A 75 9.74 -1.21 6.08
N ALA A 76 10.07 -1.08 7.36
CA ALA A 76 9.15 -0.82 8.45
C ALA A 76 9.92 -0.20 9.63
N PRO A 77 9.28 0.61 10.49
CA PRO A 77 9.95 1.19 11.66
C PRO A 77 10.44 0.09 12.60
N SER A 78 11.76 0.05 12.81
CA SER A 78 12.37 -0.85 13.78
C SER A 78 12.42 -0.16 15.14
N LEU A 79 11.46 -0.47 16.00
CA LEU A 79 11.45 0.02 17.37
C LEU A 79 12.63 -0.58 18.12
N THR A 80 13.56 0.26 18.53
CA THR A 80 14.64 -0.10 19.43
C THR A 80 14.23 0.31 20.83
N THR A 81 14.24 -0.65 21.75
CA THR A 81 13.99 -0.37 23.16
C THR A 81 15.19 0.40 23.70
N GLY A 82 14.95 1.63 24.16
CA GLY A 82 15.92 2.45 24.84
C GLY A 82 16.01 2.11 26.32
N ALA A 83 16.28 3.13 27.15
CA ALA A 83 16.34 2.96 28.59
C ALA A 83 14.98 2.53 29.18
N VAL A 84 15.02 1.57 30.09
CA VAL A 84 13.89 1.22 30.97
C VAL A 84 14.11 1.94 32.29
N ASN A 85 13.31 2.96 32.56
CA ASN A 85 13.33 3.70 33.83
C ASN A 85 12.06 3.36 34.63
N GLY A 86 12.17 2.40 35.53
CA GLY A 86 11.02 1.88 36.27
C GLY A 86 9.99 1.23 35.32
N ASN A 87 8.75 1.73 35.33
CA ASN A 87 7.67 1.25 34.44
C ASN A 87 7.63 1.98 33.09
N THR A 88 8.58 2.89 32.81
CA THR A 88 8.63 3.63 31.55
C THR A 88 9.65 3.01 30.61
N ILE A 89 9.17 2.54 29.45
CA ILE A 89 10.00 2.06 28.35
C ILE A 89 10.10 3.18 27.32
N THR A 90 11.30 3.73 27.11
CA THR A 90 11.53 4.63 25.97
C THR A 90 11.71 3.79 24.72
N LEU A 91 10.92 4.08 23.68
CA LEU A 91 11.06 3.45 22.36
C LEU A 91 11.58 4.50 21.37
N SER A 92 12.59 4.14 20.57
CA SER A 92 13.07 4.98 19.47
C SER A 92 13.02 4.20 18.16
N ALA A 93 12.65 4.88 17.07
CA ALA A 93 12.72 4.32 15.72
C ALA A 93 13.83 5.05 14.96
N GLY A 94 15.05 4.52 15.01
CA GLY A 94 16.23 5.18 14.46
C GLY A 94 16.20 5.36 12.93
N ASP A 95 15.33 4.63 12.25
CA ASP A 95 15.14 4.64 10.80
C ASP A 95 13.87 5.38 10.33
N LEU A 96 13.01 5.82 11.24
CA LEU A 96 11.84 6.62 10.92
C LEU A 96 12.23 8.08 10.70
N MET A 97 11.90 8.63 9.53
CA MET A 97 12.16 10.03 9.18
C MET A 97 10.92 10.92 9.36
N GLY A 98 9.73 10.35 9.19
CA GLY A 98 8.49 11.10 9.17
C GLY A 98 7.29 10.25 8.80
N TYR A 99 6.22 10.89 8.35
CA TYR A 99 4.98 10.23 7.93
C TYR A 99 4.37 10.90 6.70
N ASP A 100 3.92 10.10 5.75
CA ASP A 100 2.97 10.54 4.74
C ASP A 100 1.55 10.33 5.32
N THR A 101 0.74 11.38 5.36
CA THR A 101 -0.65 11.33 5.82
C THR A 101 -1.57 11.64 4.65
N ALA A 102 -2.53 10.77 4.38
CA ALA A 102 -3.54 10.97 3.35
C ALA A 102 -4.95 10.95 3.92
N HIS A 103 -5.77 11.88 3.43
CA HIS A 103 -7.15 12.04 3.81
C HIS A 103 -8.06 11.58 2.68
N TYR A 104 -9.04 10.78 3.07
CA TYR A 104 -10.08 10.29 2.19
C TYR A 104 -11.45 10.59 2.80
N VAL A 105 -12.44 10.80 1.92
CA VAL A 105 -13.84 10.91 2.31
C VAL A 105 -14.62 9.70 1.84
N VAL A 106 -15.54 9.23 2.68
CA VAL A 106 -16.49 8.17 2.35
C VAL A 106 -17.76 8.83 1.82
N THR A 107 -18.07 8.63 0.54
CA THR A 107 -19.27 9.16 -0.12
C THR A 107 -20.26 8.04 -0.39
N GLY A 108 -21.57 8.34 -0.32
CA GLY A 108 -22.61 7.41 -0.76
C GLY A 108 -22.62 7.22 -2.27
N LYS A 109 -23.09 6.06 -2.75
CA LYS A 109 -23.35 5.77 -4.16
C LYS A 109 -24.86 5.79 -4.46
N ARG A 110 -25.24 6.19 -5.67
CA ARG A 110 -26.62 6.08 -6.15
C ARG A 110 -26.99 4.60 -6.27
N GLY A 111 -28.06 4.18 -5.58
CA GLY A 111 -28.46 2.76 -5.50
C GLY A 111 -27.98 2.03 -4.23
N GLY A 112 -27.26 2.71 -3.33
CA GLY A 112 -26.80 2.14 -2.06
C GLY A 112 -25.28 1.98 -2.00
N GLY A 113 -24.77 1.90 -0.77
CA GLY A 113 -23.36 1.65 -0.48
C GLY A 113 -22.44 2.87 -0.52
N VAL A 114 -21.13 2.62 -0.40
CA VAL A 114 -20.09 3.63 -0.17
C VAL A 114 -18.96 3.60 -1.20
N LYS A 115 -18.29 4.74 -1.37
CA LYS A 115 -17.07 4.93 -2.15
C LYS A 115 -16.07 5.74 -1.34
N VAL A 116 -14.82 5.28 -1.29
CA VAL A 116 -13.71 6.04 -0.70
C VAL A 116 -13.09 6.93 -1.79
N ARG A 117 -12.92 8.23 -1.52
CA ARG A 117 -12.36 9.21 -2.45
C ARG A 117 -11.20 9.95 -1.81
N PHE A 118 -10.10 10.07 -2.55
CA PHE A 118 -8.95 10.87 -2.13
C PHE A 118 -9.34 12.35 -2.01
N VAL A 119 -8.86 13.01 -0.95
CA VAL A 119 -9.05 14.44 -0.71
C VAL A 119 -7.71 15.16 -0.79
N SER A 120 -6.75 14.77 0.05
CA SER A 120 -5.44 15.40 0.14
C SER A 120 -4.40 14.44 0.72
N ALA A 121 -3.13 14.78 0.58
CA ALA A 121 -2.06 14.14 1.31
C ALA A 121 -0.92 15.12 1.61
N GLU A 122 -0.16 14.84 2.65
CA GLU A 122 1.00 15.60 3.07
C GLU A 122 2.10 14.69 3.60
N GLU A 123 3.36 15.07 3.40
CA GLU A 123 4.53 14.46 4.02
C GLU A 123 4.98 15.34 5.17
N THR A 124 5.09 14.76 6.36
CA THR A 124 5.66 15.41 7.54
C THR A 124 7.00 14.80 7.89
N ILE A 125 8.09 15.55 7.67
CA ILE A 125 9.46 15.18 8.07
C ILE A 125 10.03 16.29 8.94
N GLY A 126 10.63 15.94 10.08
CA GLY A 126 11.23 16.92 10.99
C GLY A 126 10.23 17.98 11.50
N GLY A 127 8.95 17.61 11.63
CA GLY A 127 7.88 18.52 12.06
C GLY A 127 7.37 19.48 10.97
N LYS A 128 7.90 19.40 9.74
CA LYS A 128 7.46 20.23 8.61
C LYS A 128 6.56 19.42 7.68
N ALA A 129 5.32 19.87 7.49
CA ALA A 129 4.37 19.29 6.55
C ALA A 129 4.53 19.91 5.15
N VAL A 130 4.55 19.08 4.10
CA VAL A 130 4.59 19.48 2.70
C VAL A 130 3.49 18.75 1.92
N PRO A 131 2.65 19.43 1.13
CA PRO A 131 1.62 18.77 0.34
C PRO A 131 2.17 17.75 -0.65
N LEU A 132 1.47 16.61 -0.78
CA LEU A 132 1.74 15.58 -1.78
C LEU A 132 0.70 15.62 -2.89
N ALA A 133 1.12 15.25 -4.10
CA ALA A 133 0.20 15.09 -5.21
C ALA A 133 -0.71 13.86 -5.01
N ALA A 134 -1.88 13.89 -5.65
CA ALA A 134 -2.81 12.78 -5.64
C ALA A 134 -2.17 11.50 -6.23
N PRO A 135 -2.60 10.30 -5.79
CA PRO A 135 -2.16 9.05 -6.37
C PRO A 135 -2.36 9.04 -7.89
N GLY A 136 -1.29 8.79 -8.66
CA GLY A 136 -1.32 8.75 -10.13
C GLY A 136 -1.13 10.09 -10.84
N ALA A 137 -0.81 11.18 -10.14
CA ALA A 137 -0.44 12.45 -10.77
C ALA A 137 0.85 12.32 -11.60
N THR A 138 0.91 12.98 -12.76
CA THR A 138 1.95 12.79 -13.80
C THR A 138 2.95 13.94 -13.94
N ALA A 139 3.05 14.87 -12.99
CA ALA A 139 3.91 16.05 -13.12
C ALA A 139 4.74 16.33 -11.86
N GLY A 140 6.06 16.09 -11.93
CA GLY A 140 7.16 16.69 -11.14
C GLY A 140 7.14 16.64 -9.60
N ALA A 141 5.99 16.44 -8.97
CA ALA A 141 5.76 16.44 -7.54
C ALA A 141 5.70 15.01 -7.01
N LYS A 142 6.17 14.81 -5.78
CA LYS A 142 6.03 13.53 -5.07
C LYS A 142 4.53 13.24 -4.90
N ALA A 143 4.07 12.12 -5.45
CA ALA A 143 2.71 11.64 -5.28
C ALA A 143 2.62 10.74 -4.05
N PHE A 144 1.51 10.84 -3.32
CA PHE A 144 1.21 9.88 -2.26
C PHE A 144 1.01 8.48 -2.84
N SER A 145 1.64 7.49 -2.24
CA SER A 145 1.53 6.09 -2.66
C SER A 145 0.97 5.25 -1.51
N LEU A 146 -0.23 4.72 -1.72
CA LEU A 146 -0.78 3.72 -0.81
C LEU A 146 0.02 2.41 -0.89
N PRO A 147 0.39 1.80 0.24
CA PRO A 147 1.10 0.52 0.27
C PRO A 147 0.16 -0.70 0.17
N PHE A 148 -1.14 -0.47 0.01
CA PHE A 148 -2.18 -1.48 -0.20
C PHE A 148 -3.28 -0.93 -1.11
N GLU A 149 -4.16 -1.81 -1.59
CA GLU A 149 -5.26 -1.41 -2.47
C GLU A 149 -6.49 -0.96 -1.68
N LEU A 150 -7.22 0.03 -2.20
CA LEU A 150 -8.55 0.36 -1.69
C LEU A 150 -9.63 -0.23 -2.61
N PRO A 151 -10.73 -0.76 -2.06
CA PRO A 151 -11.79 -1.33 -2.87
C PRO A 151 -12.43 -0.27 -3.77
N GLN A 152 -12.41 -0.52 -5.07
CA GLN A 152 -12.99 0.39 -6.06
C GLN A 152 -14.51 0.19 -6.22
N ARG A 153 -15.02 -1.02 -5.92
CA ARG A 153 -16.36 -1.49 -6.33
C ARG A 153 -17.20 -2.13 -5.22
N SER A 154 -16.92 -1.87 -3.95
CA SER A 154 -17.73 -2.40 -2.84
C SER A 154 -18.92 -1.51 -2.51
N GLU A 155 -20.02 -2.10 -2.05
CA GLU A 155 -21.18 -1.35 -1.52
C GLU A 155 -21.02 -1.15 -0.02
N HIS A 156 -20.53 -2.16 0.70
CA HIS A 156 -20.19 -2.06 2.11
C HIS A 156 -18.67 -2.13 2.28
N LEU A 157 -18.12 -1.28 3.13
CA LEU A 157 -16.71 -1.29 3.52
C LEU A 157 -16.60 -1.38 5.04
N ARG A 158 -15.64 -2.17 5.50
CA ARG A 158 -15.35 -2.37 6.91
C ARG A 158 -13.84 -2.30 7.15
N VAL A 159 -13.46 -1.54 8.16
CA VAL A 159 -12.12 -1.59 8.75
C VAL A 159 -12.20 -2.56 9.93
N ILE A 160 -11.47 -3.67 9.85
CA ILE A 160 -11.48 -4.75 10.84
C ILE A 160 -10.20 -4.64 11.66
N TYR A 161 -10.33 -4.61 12.98
CA TYR A 161 -9.25 -4.71 13.94
C TYR A 161 -9.22 -6.17 14.44
N LEU A 162 -8.05 -6.81 14.43
CA LEU A 162 -7.96 -8.26 14.73
C LEU A 162 -7.15 -8.61 15.97
N VAL A 163 -5.93 -8.09 16.18
CA VAL A 163 -5.14 -8.38 17.39
C VAL A 163 -3.93 -7.44 17.53
N ARG A 164 -3.51 -7.15 18.78
CA ARG A 164 -2.25 -6.49 19.17
C ARG A 164 -1.19 -7.50 19.63
N VAL A 165 -0.76 -8.44 18.77
CA VAL A 165 0.14 -9.54 19.24
C VAL A 165 1.47 -9.00 19.80
N SER A 166 1.89 -7.81 19.37
CA SER A 166 3.02 -7.06 19.92
C SER A 166 2.85 -5.55 19.73
N GLN A 167 3.73 -4.73 20.32
CA GLN A 167 3.78 -3.27 20.11
C GLN A 167 3.93 -2.85 18.63
N ALA A 168 4.24 -3.79 17.73
CA ALA A 168 4.34 -3.58 16.28
C ALA A 168 3.08 -3.99 15.48
N ASP A 169 2.13 -4.72 16.08
CA ASP A 169 1.01 -5.36 15.38
C ASP A 169 -0.28 -4.55 15.49
N HIS A 170 -0.46 -3.59 14.59
CA HIS A 170 -1.80 -3.14 14.23
C HIS A 170 -2.30 -4.03 13.08
N ASN A 171 -2.80 -5.22 13.40
CA ASN A 171 -3.43 -6.08 12.40
C ASN A 171 -4.79 -5.50 12.02
N MET A 172 -4.77 -4.62 11.02
CA MET A 172 -5.96 -4.06 10.40
C MET A 172 -6.14 -4.69 9.02
N ALA A 173 -7.38 -5.00 8.69
CA ALA A 173 -7.78 -5.37 7.34
C ALA A 173 -8.87 -4.43 6.85
N ILE A 174 -8.83 -4.10 5.57
CA ILE A 174 -9.93 -3.44 4.88
C ILE A 174 -10.67 -4.51 4.10
N ALA A 175 -11.93 -4.74 4.46
CA ALA A 175 -12.81 -5.65 3.76
C ALA A 175 -13.95 -4.88 3.10
N GLY A 176 -14.44 -5.39 1.98
CA GLY A 176 -15.65 -4.87 1.38
C GLY A 176 -16.41 -5.92 0.61
N ALA A 177 -17.73 -5.77 0.56
CA ALA A 177 -18.62 -6.68 -0.16
C ALA A 177 -19.76 -5.91 -0.83
N ARG A 178 -20.52 -6.60 -1.68
CA ARG A 178 -21.80 -6.08 -2.20
C ARG A 178 -22.91 -6.14 -1.17
N HIS A 179 -22.94 -7.21 -0.37
CA HIS A 179 -24.00 -7.44 0.61
C HIS A 179 -23.44 -7.50 2.03
N MET A 180 -24.13 -6.85 2.97
CA MET A 180 -23.70 -6.81 4.38
C MET A 180 -23.62 -8.21 4.99
N GLN A 181 -24.54 -9.12 4.64
CA GLN A 181 -24.52 -10.50 5.14
C GLN A 181 -23.26 -11.26 4.72
N VAL A 182 -22.77 -11.00 3.49
CA VAL A 182 -21.54 -11.60 2.96
C VAL A 182 -20.33 -11.02 3.70
N LEU A 183 -20.33 -9.70 3.95
CA LEU A 183 -19.28 -9.04 4.73
C LEU A 183 -19.22 -9.52 6.19
N ASP A 184 -20.37 -9.75 6.81
CA ASP A 184 -20.48 -10.28 8.18
C ASP A 184 -19.99 -11.71 8.28
N ALA A 185 -20.41 -12.58 7.36
CA ALA A 185 -19.93 -13.97 7.29
C ALA A 185 -18.41 -14.01 7.06
N PHE A 186 -17.89 -13.18 6.16
CA PHE A 186 -16.47 -13.06 5.91
C PHE A 186 -15.71 -12.54 7.14
N THR A 187 -16.23 -11.53 7.83
CA THR A 187 -15.61 -10.97 9.03
C THR A 187 -15.46 -12.03 10.14
N LYS A 188 -16.48 -12.88 10.32
CA LYS A 188 -16.41 -14.03 11.26
C LYS A 188 -15.32 -15.01 10.84
N ARG A 189 -15.28 -15.40 9.55
CA ARG A 189 -14.27 -16.31 9.03
C ARG A 189 -12.85 -15.76 9.12
N LEU A 190 -12.65 -14.48 8.85
CA LEU A 190 -11.35 -13.81 8.95
C LEU A 190 -10.85 -13.76 10.40
N ARG A 191 -11.76 -13.64 11.37
CA ARG A 191 -11.40 -13.79 12.77
C ARG A 191 -10.96 -15.22 13.06
N GLU A 192 -11.64 -16.23 12.55
CA GLU A 192 -11.23 -17.61 12.82
C GLU A 192 -9.91 -17.98 12.13
N ASP A 193 -9.71 -17.52 10.89
CA ASP A 193 -8.53 -17.79 10.08
C ASP A 193 -8.07 -16.52 9.34
N PRO A 194 -7.01 -15.84 9.82
CA PRO A 194 -6.45 -14.66 9.15
C PRO A 194 -5.99 -14.93 7.70
N ASN A 195 -5.67 -16.18 7.34
CA ASN A 195 -5.16 -16.49 6.00
C ASN A 195 -6.23 -16.41 4.90
N VAL A 196 -7.51 -16.25 5.27
CA VAL A 196 -8.60 -16.09 4.29
C VAL A 196 -8.67 -14.69 3.69
N CYS A 197 -7.89 -13.71 4.16
CA CYS A 197 -7.90 -12.37 3.60
C CYS A 197 -7.28 -12.35 2.20
N ALA A 198 -8.14 -12.48 1.19
CA ALA A 198 -7.82 -12.29 -0.20
C ALA A 198 -9.07 -11.81 -0.94
N THR A 199 -8.85 -11.00 -1.98
CA THR A 199 -9.94 -10.60 -2.89
C THR A 199 -10.39 -11.81 -3.71
N ARG A 200 -11.63 -12.28 -3.48
CA ARG A 200 -12.24 -13.44 -4.17
C ARG A 200 -13.75 -13.27 -4.26
N GLY A 201 -14.30 -13.49 -5.45
CA GLY A 201 -15.74 -13.40 -5.69
C GLY A 201 -16.30 -12.02 -5.32
N GLU A 202 -17.24 -11.99 -4.39
CA GLU A 202 -17.89 -10.76 -3.90
C GLU A 202 -17.13 -10.06 -2.77
N ILE A 203 -16.04 -10.65 -2.27
CA ILE A 203 -15.22 -10.11 -1.20
C ILE A 203 -13.97 -9.44 -1.77
N PHE A 204 -13.77 -8.19 -1.37
CA PHE A 204 -12.47 -7.55 -1.35
C PHE A 204 -11.87 -7.68 0.05
N CYS A 205 -10.61 -8.08 0.16
CA CYS A 205 -9.87 -8.00 1.41
C CYS A 205 -8.41 -7.64 1.13
N THR A 206 -7.89 -6.66 1.85
CA THR A 206 -6.46 -6.39 1.92
C THR A 206 -6.03 -6.22 3.37
N TRP A 207 -4.82 -6.67 3.66
CA TRP A 207 -4.13 -6.33 4.88
C TRP A 207 -3.60 -4.89 4.80
N VAL A 208 -3.67 -4.18 5.93
CA VAL A 208 -2.91 -2.96 6.16
C VAL A 208 -1.50 -3.39 6.59
N PRO A 209 -0.43 -2.95 5.91
CA PRO A 209 0.93 -3.33 6.26
C PRO A 209 1.35 -2.85 7.65
N ALA A 210 2.30 -3.55 8.26
CA ALA A 210 2.89 -3.16 9.54
C ALA A 210 3.44 -1.72 9.48
N GLY A 211 3.23 -0.97 10.56
CA GLY A 211 3.64 0.44 10.67
C GLY A 211 2.70 1.44 9.99
N VAL A 212 1.75 0.98 9.15
CA VAL A 212 0.73 1.83 8.54
C VAL A 212 -0.51 1.87 9.43
N ALA A 213 -1.07 3.07 9.65
CA ALA A 213 -2.31 3.24 10.40
C ALA A 213 -3.47 3.65 9.49
N VAL A 214 -4.65 3.07 9.72
CA VAL A 214 -5.91 3.50 9.10
C VAL A 214 -6.84 3.93 10.21
N ARG A 215 -7.24 5.21 10.20
CA ARG A 215 -8.12 5.79 11.20
C ARG A 215 -9.42 6.24 10.55
N THR A 216 -10.52 5.83 11.15
CA THR A 216 -11.87 6.22 10.75
C THR A 216 -12.34 7.35 11.65
N GLU A 217 -12.80 8.44 11.05
CA GLU A 217 -13.27 9.64 11.76
C GLU A 217 -14.74 9.86 11.38
N ASN A 218 -15.61 9.76 12.38
CA ASN A 218 -17.02 10.08 12.23
C ASN A 218 -17.17 11.62 12.20
N PRO A 219 -18.04 12.18 11.33
CA PRO A 219 -18.43 13.59 11.37
C PRO A 219 -18.95 14.06 12.73
#